data_AF-A0A3N8A6J0-F1
#
_entry.id   AF-A0A3N8A6J0-F1
#
_cell.length_a   1.000
_cell.length_b   1.000
_cell.length_c   1.000
_cell.angle_alpha   90.00
_cell.angle_beta   90.00
_cell.angle_gamma   90.00
#
_symmetry.space_group_name_H-M   'P 1'
#
loop_
_entity.id
_entity.type
_entity.pdbx_description
1 polymer ?
#
loop_
_entity_poly.entity_id
_entity_poly.type
_entity_poly.pdbx_seq_one_letter_code
_entity_poly.pdbx_strand_id
1 'polypeptide(L)' 'PDREEALAGIAEHIRRFWEPRMRRALLASLDDPSSEAARRAAPIVRDAIAAHRASLVPAAAPA' A
#
# COMPACT_ATOMS: atom_id res chain seq x y z
N PRO A 1 10.83 3.73 19.95
CA PRO A 1 11.06 3.86 18.49
C PRO A 1 9.72 3.84 17.74
N ASP A 2 9.48 4.89 16.96
CA ASP A 2 8.18 5.24 16.37
C ASP A 2 7.82 4.35 15.18
N ARG A 3 7.26 3.17 15.51
CA ARG A 3 6.70 2.26 14.50
C ARG A 3 5.69 2.99 13.62
N GLU A 4 4.86 3.85 14.20
CA GLU A 4 3.87 4.64 13.46
C GLU A 4 4.51 5.58 12.43
N GLU A 5 5.62 6.24 12.78
CA GLU A 5 6.37 7.10 11.85
C GLU A 5 6.93 6.28 10.68
N ALA A 6 7.47 5.08 10.96
CA ALA A 6 7.96 4.19 9.92
C ALA A 6 6.83 3.73 8.97
N LEU A 7 5.66 3.38 9.51
CA LEU A 7 4.49 2.99 8.71
C LEU A 7 3.99 4.14 7.84
N ALA A 8 3.89 5.35 8.40
CA ALA A 8 3.48 6.55 7.68
C ALA A 8 4.48 6.89 6.56
N GLY A 9 5.79 6.80 6.82
CA GLY A 9 6.83 7.04 5.84
C GLY A 9 6.77 6.08 4.64
N ILE A 10 6.52 4.78 4.89
CA ILE A 10 6.34 3.78 3.83
C ILE A 10 5.10 4.11 2.99
N ALA A 11 3.96 4.35 3.63
CA ALA A 11 2.72 4.66 2.92
C ALA A 11 2.87 5.93 2.07
N GLU A 12 3.49 6.97 2.60
CA GLU A 12 3.74 8.22 1.88
C GLU A 12 4.67 8.03 0.69
N HIS A 13 5.73 7.22 0.83
CA HIS A 13 6.61 6.87 -0.28
C HIS A 13 5.84 6.17 -1.41
N ILE A 14 5.04 5.16 -1.09
CA ILE A 14 4.20 4.47 -2.09
C ILE A 14 3.24 5.48 -2.75
N ARG A 15 2.56 6.31 -1.98
CA ARG A 15 1.59 7.30 -2.50
C ARG A 15 2.24 8.29 -3.47
N ARG A 16 3.43 8.78 -3.15
CA ARG A 16 4.12 9.86 -3.87
C ARG A 16 4.84 9.38 -5.12
N PHE A 17 5.42 8.17 -5.08
CA PHE A 17 6.26 7.67 -6.17
C PHE A 17 5.57 6.66 -7.07
N TRP A 18 4.46 6.04 -6.64
CA TRP A 18 3.75 5.05 -7.45
C TRP A 18 2.56 5.64 -8.19
N GLU A 19 2.47 5.31 -9.47
CA GLU A 19 1.33 5.68 -10.30
C GLU A 19 0.02 5.07 -9.76
N PRO A 20 -1.14 5.73 -10.00
CA PRO A 20 -2.44 5.23 -9.59
C PRO A 20 -2.69 3.75 -9.95
N ARG A 21 -2.29 3.30 -11.15
CA ARG A 21 -2.45 1.90 -11.57
C ARG A 21 -1.64 0.92 -10.72
N MET A 22 -0.42 1.28 -10.33
CA MET A 22 0.44 0.44 -9.51
C MET A 22 -0.13 0.29 -8.09
N ARG A 23 -0.63 1.39 -7.51
CA ARG A 23 -1.29 1.37 -6.21
C ARG A 23 -2.54 0.49 -6.21
N ARG A 24 -3.36 0.55 -7.27
CA ARG A 24 -4.51 -0.36 -7.42
C ARG A 24 -4.09 -1.82 -7.49
N ALA A 25 -3.07 -2.16 -8.29
CA ALA A 25 -2.55 -3.53 -8.40
C ALA A 25 -2.01 -4.05 -7.06
N LEU A 26 -1.30 -3.20 -6.30
CA LEU A 26 -0.81 -3.54 -4.96
C LEU A 26 -1.94 -3.84 -3.99
N LEU A 27 -2.94 -2.95 -3.93
CA LEU A 27 -4.11 -3.13 -3.05
C LEU A 27 -4.90 -4.39 -3.42
N ALA A 28 -5.16 -4.60 -4.71
CA ALA A 28 -5.83 -5.81 -5.20
C ALA A 28 -5.06 -7.08 -4.85
N SER A 29 -3.72 -7.05 -4.94
CA SER A 29 -2.88 -8.19 -4.56
C SER A 29 -2.96 -8.47 -3.06
N LEU A 30 -3.09 -7.44 -2.21
CA LEU A 30 -3.23 -7.61 -0.76
C LEU A 30 -4.64 -8.08 -0.35
N ASP A 31 -5.65 -7.78 -1.16
CA ASP A 31 -7.03 -8.26 -0.94
C ASP A 31 -7.20 -9.71 -1.38
N ASP A 32 -6.36 -10.20 -2.28
CA ASP A 32 -6.33 -11.60 -2.69
C ASP A 32 -5.55 -12.45 -1.66
N PRO A 33 -6.22 -13.30 -0.85
CA PRO A 33 -5.55 -14.15 0.12
C PRO A 33 -4.64 -15.19 -0.55
N SER A 34 -4.82 -15.46 -1.84
CA SER A 34 -4.00 -16.38 -2.64
C SER A 34 -2.76 -15.73 -3.24
N SER A 35 -2.59 -14.41 -3.10
CA SER A 35 -1.47 -13.69 -3.68
C SER A 35 -0.14 -14.02 -3.00
N GLU A 36 0.72 -14.73 -3.72
CA GLU A 36 2.10 -15.00 -3.33
C GLU A 36 2.91 -13.70 -3.13
N ALA A 37 2.65 -12.69 -3.96
CA ALA A 37 3.33 -11.40 -3.88
C ALA A 37 3.00 -10.68 -2.56
N ALA A 38 1.73 -10.69 -2.15
CA ALA A 38 1.30 -10.15 -0.86
C ALA A 38 1.93 -10.92 0.32
N ARG A 39 1.98 -12.26 0.24
CA ARG A 39 2.59 -13.10 1.28
C ARG A 39 4.09 -12.87 1.43
N ARG A 40 4.80 -12.64 0.33
CA ARG A 40 6.25 -12.37 0.30
C ARG A 40 6.62 -10.93 0.67
N ALA A 41 5.67 -9.99 0.64
CA ALA A 41 5.92 -8.62 1.06
C ALA A 41 6.39 -8.58 2.53
N ALA A 42 7.34 -7.70 2.84
CA ALA A 42 7.82 -7.54 4.21
C ALA A 42 6.65 -7.21 5.16
N PRO A 43 6.61 -7.77 6.38
CA PRO A 43 5.52 -7.53 7.34
C PRO A 43 5.24 -6.04 7.56
N ILE A 44 6.29 -5.23 7.71
CA ILE A 44 6.17 -3.78 7.90
C ILE A 44 5.49 -3.06 6.73
N VAL A 45 5.65 -3.56 5.49
CA VAL A 45 4.98 -3.01 4.31
C VAL A 45 3.51 -3.37 4.31
N ARG A 46 3.16 -4.61 4.68
CA ARG A 46 1.76 -5.03 4.84
C ARG A 46 1.06 -4.22 5.92
N ASP A 47 1.73 -4.02 7.06
CA ASP A 47 1.21 -3.20 8.16
C ASP A 47 1.01 -1.74 7.74
N ALA A 48 1.95 -1.17 6.98
CA ALA A 48 1.86 0.22 6.53
C ALA A 48 0.68 0.41 5.57
N ILE A 49 0.50 -0.53 4.64
CA ILE A 49 -0.59 -0.49 3.68
C ILE A 49 -1.94 -0.73 4.37
N ALA A 50 -2.01 -1.62 5.36
CA ALA A 50 -3.22 -1.85 6.13
C ALA A 50 -3.60 -0.60 6.95
N ALA A 51 -2.64 0.02 7.65
CA ALA A 51 -2.85 1.21 8.48
C ALA A 51 -3.25 2.45 7.65
N HIS A 52 -2.69 2.60 6.46
CA HIS A 52 -2.87 3.79 5.61
C HIS A 52 -3.61 3.49 4.30
N ARG A 53 -4.43 2.44 4.27
CA ARG A 53 -5.10 1.97 3.05
C ARG A 53 -5.85 3.08 2.32
N ALA A 54 -6.60 3.89 3.06
CA ALA A 54 -7.40 4.98 2.51
C ALA A 54 -6.57 6.04 1.76
N SER A 55 -5.34 6.34 2.20
CA SER A 55 -4.47 7.31 1.51
C SER A 55 -3.82 6.74 0.25
N LEU A 56 -3.75 5.41 0.15
CA LEU A 56 -3.17 4.70 -0.99
C LEU A 56 -4.19 4.46 -2.11
N VAL A 57 -5.49 4.42 -1.80
CA VAL A 57 -6.57 4.35 -2.79
C VAL A 57 -6.46 5.59 -3.70
N PRO A 58 -6.16 5.43 -5.00
CA PRO A 58 -6.07 6.58 -5.88
C PRO A 58 -7.48 7.13 -6.13
N ALA A 59 -7.61 8.45 -6.14
CA ALA A 59 -8.82 9.11 -6.61
C ALA A 59 -9.21 8.55 -7.99
N ALA A 60 -10.51 8.35 -8.21
CA ALA A 60 -11.02 7.97 -9.52
C ALA A 60 -10.49 9.01 -10.54
N ALA A 61 -9.77 8.55 -11.55
CA ALA A 61 -9.39 9.45 -12.62
C ALA A 61 -10.68 9.90 -13.32
N PRO A 62 -10.85 11.20 -13.63
CA PRO A 62 -11.92 11.62 -14.50
C PRO A 62 -11.75 10.91 -15.86
N ALA A 63 -12.86 10.42 -16.40
CA ALA A 63 -12.92 9.69 -17.67
C ALA A 63 -12.54 10.57 -18.87
#